data_AF-A2WP36-F1
#
_entry.id   AF-A2WP36-F1
#
_cell.length_a   1.000
_cell.length_b   1.000
_cell.length_c   1.000
_cell.angle_alpha   90.00
_cell.angle_beta   90.00
_cell.angle_gamma   90.00
#
_symmetry.space_group_name_H-M   'P 1'
#
loop_
_entity.id
_entity.type
_entity.pdbx_description
1 polymer ?
#
loop_
_entity_poly.entity_id
_entity_poly.type
_entity_poly.pdbx_seq_one_letter_code
_entity_poly.pdbx_strand_id
1 'polypeptide(L)'
;MEAHKVGQRGESICKGETVVNYREWAFCVETALRGHGLAFHFTDDPPMPKTGDKTNDTNAAEIKSWKINDGKVMAAIVNSVKHSLIVSLSKFQTAKAIWGSLKQRYVQDSGALLHTLMQQTHAIEQNDMSIDEYYSAFDRLMGSLTSMVPACTTAACPAHQFLEKFLTYRFVMGVREDFDSIRTRLLHSSSTLTMALALSDLLAEETRLKSLPAPAV
;
A
#
# COMPACT_ATOMS: atom_id res chain seq x y z
N MET A 1 -44.54 12.96 4.55
CA MET A 1 -44.10 12.04 3.47
C MET A 1 -42.66 11.70 3.73
N GLU A 2 -42.45 10.61 4.47
CA GLU A 2 -41.12 10.03 4.68
C GLU A 2 -40.63 9.43 3.36
N ALA A 3 -39.44 9.85 2.93
CA ALA A 3 -38.71 9.17 1.88
C ALA A 3 -37.66 8.28 2.53
N HIS A 4 -37.85 6.98 2.34
CA HIS A 4 -36.98 5.89 2.77
C HIS A 4 -35.49 6.19 2.62
N LYS A 5 -34.75 6.09 3.73
CA LYS A 5 -33.30 5.85 3.72
C LYS A 5 -33.05 4.44 3.19
N VAL A 6 -32.70 4.33 1.91
CA VAL A 6 -32.03 3.13 1.38
C VAL A 6 -30.60 3.19 1.90
N GLY A 7 -30.25 2.24 2.78
CA GLY A 7 -28.92 2.09 3.32
C GLY A 7 -27.91 1.77 2.23
N GLN A 8 -27.04 2.73 1.91
CA GLN A 8 -25.78 2.45 1.24
C GLN A 8 -24.81 1.92 2.30
N ARG A 9 -24.64 0.59 2.30
CA ARG A 9 -23.54 -0.08 2.99
C ARG A 9 -22.27 0.22 2.19
N GLY A 10 -21.73 1.43 2.37
CA GLY A 10 -20.56 1.91 1.65
C GLY A 10 -19.31 1.21 2.16
N GLU A 11 -18.72 0.34 1.34
CA GLU A 11 -17.34 -0.10 1.48
C GLU A 11 -16.47 1.16 1.58
N SER A 12 -15.83 1.37 2.73
CA SER A 12 -14.95 2.52 2.92
C SER A 12 -13.69 2.32 2.11
N ILE A 13 -13.64 2.92 0.92
CA ILE A 13 -12.39 3.08 0.18
C ILE A 13 -11.46 3.92 1.06
N CYS A 14 -10.23 3.45 1.25
CA CYS A 14 -9.17 4.17 1.96
C CYS A 14 -9.09 5.61 1.43
N LYS A 15 -8.94 6.62 2.29
CA LYS A 15 -8.84 8.02 1.85
C LYS A 15 -7.38 8.35 1.51
N GLY A 16 -7.15 8.91 0.33
CA GLY A 16 -5.83 9.31 -0.13
C GLY A 16 -5.44 10.66 0.46
N GLU A 17 -4.52 10.69 1.43
CA GLU A 17 -4.23 11.91 2.19
C GLU A 17 -2.89 12.59 1.88
N THR A 18 -1.83 11.89 1.47
CA THR A 18 -0.48 12.49 1.22
C THR A 18 0.37 11.60 0.31
N VAL A 19 1.58 12.06 -0.07
CA VAL A 19 2.63 11.23 -0.74
C VAL A 19 2.87 9.91 0.02
N VAL A 20 2.78 9.96 1.35
CA VAL A 20 3.05 8.81 2.24
C VAL A 20 1.95 7.75 2.16
N ASN A 21 0.68 8.17 1.97
CA ASN A 21 -0.47 7.26 1.89
C ASN A 21 -0.86 6.91 0.44
N TYR A 22 -0.16 7.45 -0.57
CA TYR A 22 -0.55 7.18 -1.97
C TYR A 22 -0.57 5.69 -2.29
N ARG A 23 0.40 4.92 -1.81
CA ARG A 23 0.53 3.48 -2.12
C ARG A 23 -0.60 2.66 -1.50
N GLU A 24 -0.91 2.88 -0.22
CA GLU A 24 -2.00 2.21 0.48
C GLU A 24 -3.36 2.59 -0.14
N TRP A 25 -3.60 3.88 -0.35
CA TRP A 25 -4.77 4.37 -1.09
C TRP A 25 -4.91 3.72 -2.47
N ALA A 26 -3.83 3.72 -3.27
CA ALA A 26 -3.83 3.18 -4.61
C ALA A 26 -4.15 1.67 -4.60
N PHE A 27 -3.58 0.93 -3.66
CA PHE A 27 -3.88 -0.49 -3.45
C PHE A 27 -5.37 -0.72 -3.14
N CYS A 28 -5.95 0.07 -2.22
CA CYS A 28 -7.37 -0.05 -1.87
C CYS A 28 -8.28 0.23 -3.08
N VAL A 29 -7.99 1.31 -3.82
CA VAL A 29 -8.76 1.70 -5.02
C VAL A 29 -8.65 0.64 -6.12
N GLU A 30 -7.44 0.18 -6.43
CA GLU A 30 -7.23 -0.88 -7.42
C GLU A 30 -7.95 -2.17 -7.02
N THR A 31 -7.86 -2.58 -5.76
CA THR A 31 -8.51 -3.81 -5.26
C THR A 31 -10.02 -3.73 -5.38
N ALA A 32 -10.62 -2.62 -4.97
CA ALA A 32 -12.07 -2.40 -5.08
C ALA A 32 -12.51 -2.47 -6.56
N LEU A 33 -11.79 -1.79 -7.46
CA LEU A 33 -12.13 -1.78 -8.89
C LEU A 33 -11.87 -3.11 -9.58
N ARG A 34 -10.87 -3.88 -9.16
CA ARG A 34 -10.67 -5.27 -9.60
C ARG A 34 -11.87 -6.13 -9.24
N GLY A 35 -12.39 -6.01 -8.02
CA GLY A 35 -13.62 -6.69 -7.59
C GLY A 35 -14.85 -6.35 -8.44
N HIS A 36 -14.90 -5.13 -8.98
CA HIS A 36 -15.96 -4.67 -9.88
C HIS A 36 -15.69 -4.94 -11.37
N GLY A 37 -14.53 -5.54 -11.71
CA GLY A 37 -14.12 -5.75 -13.10
C GLY A 37 -13.85 -4.45 -13.87
N LEU A 38 -13.49 -3.36 -13.20
CA LEU A 38 -13.30 -2.02 -13.80
C LEU A 38 -11.84 -1.55 -13.82
N ALA A 39 -10.90 -2.34 -13.28
CA ALA A 39 -9.50 -1.93 -13.12
C ALA A 39 -8.79 -1.60 -14.45
N PHE A 40 -9.23 -2.17 -15.57
CA PHE A 40 -8.66 -1.90 -16.90
C PHE A 40 -8.85 -0.45 -17.36
N HIS A 41 -9.79 0.29 -16.78
CA HIS A 41 -9.94 1.73 -17.03
C HIS A 41 -8.74 2.58 -16.58
N PHE A 42 -7.81 2.02 -15.79
CA PHE A 42 -6.55 2.67 -15.45
C PHE A 42 -5.48 2.56 -16.53
N THR A 43 -5.62 1.61 -17.45
CA THR A 43 -4.59 1.30 -18.45
C THR A 43 -5.07 1.48 -19.88
N ASP A 44 -6.34 1.16 -20.14
CA ASP A 44 -6.87 1.04 -21.48
C ASP A 44 -7.33 2.40 -22.00
N ASP A 45 -7.13 2.62 -23.30
CA ASP A 45 -7.66 3.79 -23.97
C ASP A 45 -9.15 3.59 -24.32
N PRO A 46 -9.94 4.69 -24.41
CA PRO A 46 -11.32 4.60 -24.84
C PRO A 46 -11.43 3.90 -26.21
N PRO A 47 -12.45 3.04 -26.42
CA PRO A 47 -12.65 2.41 -27.71
C PRO A 47 -12.92 3.45 -28.80
N MET A 48 -12.25 3.33 -29.95
CA MET A 48 -12.45 4.22 -31.09
C MET A 48 -13.73 3.86 -31.86
N PRO A 49 -14.44 4.85 -32.45
CA PRO A 49 -15.55 4.59 -33.36
C PRO A 49 -15.09 3.74 -34.55
N LYS A 50 -15.80 2.63 -34.82
CA LYS A 50 -15.62 1.87 -36.06
C LYS A 50 -16.36 2.61 -37.19
N THR A 51 -15.63 3.11 -38.18
CA THR A 51 -16.19 3.56 -39.46
C THR A 51 -16.27 2.38 -40.41
N GLY A 52 -17.44 1.77 -40.52
CA GLY A 52 -17.71 0.73 -41.51
C GLY A 52 -18.22 1.33 -42.81
N ASP A 53 -17.43 1.24 -43.88
CA ASP A 53 -17.93 1.42 -45.24
C ASP A 53 -18.76 0.18 -45.58
N LYS A 54 -20.09 0.33 -45.64
CA LYS A 54 -21.09 -0.69 -46.06
C LYS A 54 -21.45 -1.80 -45.05
N THR A 55 -21.87 -1.46 -43.84
CA THR A 55 -23.00 -2.06 -43.08
C THR A 55 -23.13 -1.31 -41.75
N ASN A 56 -24.33 -1.26 -41.15
CA ASN A 56 -24.69 -0.51 -39.93
C ASN A 56 -23.96 -0.94 -38.63
N ASP A 57 -22.76 -1.52 -38.70
CA ASP A 57 -22.02 -2.08 -37.55
C ASP A 57 -21.22 -1.00 -36.81
N THR A 58 -21.93 -0.02 -36.24
CA THR A 58 -21.33 0.95 -35.32
C THR A 58 -21.15 0.34 -33.93
N ASN A 59 -19.98 0.52 -33.31
CA ASN A 59 -19.74 0.13 -31.91
C ASN A 59 -20.25 1.17 -30.89
N ALA A 60 -21.29 1.93 -31.24
CA ALA A 60 -21.78 3.04 -30.43
C ALA A 60 -22.25 2.61 -29.03
N ALA A 61 -22.89 1.43 -28.93
CA ALA A 61 -23.33 0.88 -27.65
C ALA A 61 -22.15 0.51 -26.73
N GLU A 62 -21.09 -0.07 -27.29
CA GLU A 62 -19.85 -0.40 -26.56
C GLU A 62 -19.16 0.88 -26.06
N ILE A 63 -19.04 1.90 -26.91
CA ILE A 63 -18.46 3.20 -26.54
C ILE A 63 -19.27 3.86 -25.42
N LYS A 64 -20.61 3.82 -25.51
CA LYS A 64 -21.49 4.37 -24.47
C LYS A 64 -21.31 3.62 -23.14
N SER A 65 -21.28 2.29 -23.17
CA SER A 65 -21.05 1.45 -22.00
C SER A 65 -19.69 1.75 -21.35
N TRP A 66 -18.64 1.83 -22.16
CA TRP A 66 -17.29 2.18 -21.70
C TRP A 66 -17.27 3.55 -21.00
N LYS A 67 -17.86 4.59 -21.61
CA LYS A 67 -17.90 5.94 -21.01
C LYS A 67 -18.65 5.98 -19.67
N ILE A 68 -19.74 5.22 -19.55
CA ILE A 68 -20.49 5.13 -18.29
C ILE A 68 -19.63 4.47 -17.20
N ASN A 69 -18.93 3.39 -17.54
CA ASN A 69 -18.06 2.70 -16.60
C ASN A 69 -16.83 3.54 -16.22
N ASP A 70 -16.22 4.22 -17.19
CA ASP A 70 -15.12 5.15 -16.94
C ASP A 70 -15.55 6.28 -15.99
N GLY A 71 -16.75 6.83 -16.18
CA GLY A 71 -17.33 7.82 -15.28
C GLY A 71 -17.52 7.31 -13.84
N LYS A 72 -17.89 6.03 -13.65
CA LYS A 72 -17.95 5.42 -12.30
C LYS A 72 -16.58 5.35 -11.65
N VAL A 73 -15.55 4.96 -12.42
CA VAL A 73 -14.17 4.90 -11.94
C VAL A 73 -13.65 6.30 -11.59
N MET A 74 -13.89 7.29 -12.45
CA MET A 74 -13.55 8.69 -12.18
C MET A 74 -14.21 9.18 -10.89
N ALA A 75 -15.51 8.90 -10.68
CA ALA A 75 -16.21 9.27 -9.47
C ALA A 75 -15.61 8.59 -8.22
N ALA A 76 -15.25 7.31 -8.30
CA ALA A 76 -14.59 6.60 -7.20
C ALA A 76 -13.24 7.23 -6.82
N ILE A 77 -12.44 7.63 -7.81
CA ILE A 77 -11.18 8.35 -7.56
C ILE A 77 -11.47 9.71 -6.91
N VAL A 78 -12.32 10.53 -7.51
CA VAL A 78 -12.63 11.89 -7.02
C VAL A 78 -13.18 11.88 -5.60
N ASN A 79 -14.02 10.89 -5.26
CA ASN A 79 -14.61 10.76 -3.93
C ASN A 79 -13.65 10.18 -2.87
N SER A 80 -12.52 9.59 -3.27
CA SER A 80 -11.53 8.99 -2.36
C SER A 80 -10.29 9.86 -2.14
N VAL A 81 -10.11 10.93 -2.92
CA VAL A 81 -9.00 11.89 -2.75
C VAL A 81 -9.41 13.10 -1.90
N LYS A 82 -8.42 13.84 -1.40
CA LYS A 82 -8.66 15.14 -0.73
C LYS A 82 -9.36 16.13 -1.65
N HIS A 83 -10.31 16.88 -1.10
CA HIS A 83 -11.07 17.90 -1.83
C HIS A 83 -10.18 18.95 -2.52
N SER A 84 -9.04 19.28 -1.93
CA SER A 84 -8.03 20.20 -2.50
C SER A 84 -7.45 19.74 -3.84
N LEU A 85 -7.57 18.45 -4.18
CA LEU A 85 -7.08 17.90 -5.44
C LEU A 85 -8.11 17.97 -6.57
N ILE A 86 -9.41 18.05 -6.24
CA ILE A 86 -10.51 17.92 -7.22
C ILE A 86 -10.37 18.93 -8.37
N VAL A 87 -10.10 20.20 -8.04
CA VAL A 87 -9.92 21.26 -9.05
C VAL A 87 -8.75 20.96 -9.99
N SER A 88 -7.66 20.37 -9.49
CA SER A 88 -6.51 20.01 -10.32
C SER A 88 -6.78 18.81 -11.24
N LEU A 89 -7.75 17.97 -10.89
CA LEU A 89 -8.15 16.78 -11.64
C LEU A 89 -9.25 17.05 -12.67
N SER A 90 -10.00 18.15 -12.55
CA SER A 90 -11.17 18.44 -13.39
C SER A 90 -10.85 18.58 -14.89
N LYS A 91 -9.59 18.83 -15.24
CA LYS A 91 -9.12 18.92 -16.63
C LYS A 91 -9.05 17.57 -17.36
N PHE A 92 -9.04 16.46 -16.63
CA PHE A 92 -8.90 15.13 -17.21
C PHE A 92 -10.26 14.53 -17.56
N GLN A 93 -10.33 13.89 -18.73
CA GLN A 93 -11.58 13.36 -19.30
C GLN A 93 -11.72 11.85 -19.19
N THR A 94 -10.70 11.16 -18.65
CA THR A 94 -10.71 9.70 -18.47
C THR A 94 -10.16 9.31 -17.12
N ALA A 95 -10.61 8.16 -16.60
CA ALA A 95 -10.06 7.58 -15.38
C ALA A 95 -8.55 7.33 -15.50
N LYS A 96 -8.09 6.79 -16.65
CA LYS A 96 -6.67 6.61 -16.99
C LYS A 96 -5.86 7.90 -16.83
N ALA A 97 -6.37 9.03 -17.31
CA ALA A 97 -5.65 10.31 -17.23
C ALA A 97 -5.58 10.86 -15.80
N ILE A 98 -6.68 10.77 -15.04
CA ILE A 98 -6.69 11.13 -13.60
C ILE A 98 -5.69 10.27 -12.84
N TRP A 99 -5.77 8.94 -13.03
CA TRP A 99 -4.91 7.96 -12.38
C TRP A 99 -3.43 8.21 -12.69
N GLY A 100 -3.10 8.39 -13.97
CA GLY A 100 -1.74 8.71 -14.42
C GLY A 100 -1.20 10.00 -13.81
N SER A 101 -2.02 11.05 -13.70
CA SER A 101 -1.60 12.31 -13.08
C SER A 101 -1.34 12.17 -11.58
N LEU A 102 -2.16 11.41 -10.86
CA LEU A 102 -1.96 11.14 -9.43
C LEU A 102 -0.71 10.29 -9.23
N LYS A 103 -0.53 9.25 -10.04
CA LYS A 103 0.67 8.41 -10.04
C LYS A 103 1.92 9.25 -10.29
N GLN A 104 1.92 10.09 -11.31
CA GLN A 104 3.05 10.98 -11.58
C GLN A 104 3.33 11.94 -10.42
N ARG A 105 2.29 12.48 -9.77
CA ARG A 105 2.47 13.43 -8.66
C ARG A 105 3.07 12.78 -7.41
N TYR A 106 2.68 11.55 -7.11
CA TYR A 106 2.98 10.90 -5.82
C TYR A 106 4.01 9.77 -5.90
N VAL A 107 4.23 9.19 -7.08
CA VAL A 107 5.29 8.22 -7.37
C VAL A 107 6.44 8.96 -8.04
N GLN A 108 7.06 9.87 -7.29
CA GLN A 108 8.32 10.52 -7.69
C GLN A 108 9.45 9.93 -6.86
N ASP A 109 10.59 9.66 -7.50
CA ASP A 109 11.83 9.32 -6.80
C ASP A 109 12.30 10.56 -6.03
N SER A 110 11.93 10.63 -4.76
CA SER A 110 12.25 11.74 -3.88
C SER A 110 13.35 11.33 -2.92
N GLY A 111 14.57 11.84 -3.13
CA GLY A 111 15.69 11.62 -2.21
C GLY A 111 15.39 12.10 -0.78
N ALA A 112 14.60 13.17 -0.63
CA ALA A 112 14.16 13.65 0.67
C ALA A 112 13.19 12.68 1.36
N LEU A 113 12.27 12.06 0.61
CA LEU A 113 11.37 11.05 1.14
C LEU A 113 12.14 9.77 1.51
N LEU A 114 13.08 9.34 0.66
CA LEU A 114 13.97 8.21 0.94
C LEU A 114 14.73 8.45 2.26
N HIS A 115 15.36 9.61 2.40
CA HIS A 115 16.08 9.98 3.61
C HIS A 115 15.16 9.99 4.85
N THR A 116 13.95 10.55 4.72
CA THR A 116 12.95 10.57 5.81
C THR A 116 12.56 9.16 6.22
N LEU A 117 12.27 8.27 5.26
CA LEU A 117 11.91 6.87 5.55
C LEU A 117 13.08 6.10 6.18
N MET A 118 14.31 6.33 5.72
CA MET A 118 15.50 5.74 6.32
C MET A 118 15.67 6.19 7.78
N GLN A 119 15.47 7.48 8.07
CA GLN A 119 15.51 8.00 9.44
C GLN A 119 14.40 7.40 10.31
N GLN A 120 13.16 7.34 9.82
CA GLN A 120 12.05 6.75 10.55
C GLN A 120 12.27 5.25 10.82
N THR A 121 12.76 4.50 9.83
CA THR A 121 13.12 3.09 9.98
C THR A 121 14.27 2.91 10.98
N HIS A 122 15.20 3.87 11.04
CA HIS A 122 16.29 3.84 12.00
C HIS A 122 15.88 4.29 13.40
N ALA A 123 14.80 5.06 13.56
CA ALA A 123 14.36 5.60 14.84
C ALA A 123 13.24 4.79 15.51
N ILE A 124 12.54 3.93 14.77
CA ILE A 124 11.40 3.17 15.31
C ILE A 124 11.86 2.12 16.34
N GLU A 125 11.24 2.14 17.50
CA GLU A 125 11.48 1.20 18.59
C GLU A 125 10.14 0.68 19.10
N GLN A 126 10.14 -0.53 19.66
CA GLN A 126 8.94 -1.19 20.18
C GLN A 126 8.25 -0.32 21.23
N ASN A 127 9.00 0.28 22.16
CA ASN A 127 8.45 1.04 23.29
C ASN A 127 7.30 0.26 23.95
N ASP A 128 6.18 0.92 24.25
CA ASP A 128 5.03 0.29 24.90
C ASP A 128 4.15 -0.55 23.95
N MET A 129 4.51 -0.68 22.68
CA MET A 129 3.76 -1.49 21.72
C MET A 129 3.94 -2.99 21.98
N SER A 130 2.88 -3.75 21.73
CA SER A 130 3.02 -5.19 21.52
C SER A 130 3.90 -5.48 20.30
N ILE A 131 4.44 -6.71 20.21
CA ILE A 131 5.23 -7.14 19.06
C ILE A 131 4.43 -7.03 17.75
N ASP A 132 3.14 -7.32 17.78
CA ASP A 132 2.27 -7.22 16.60
C ASP A 132 2.06 -5.76 16.14
N GLU A 133 1.82 -4.85 17.08
CA GLU A 133 1.71 -3.41 16.80
C GLU A 133 3.03 -2.83 16.29
N TYR A 134 4.15 -3.19 16.93
CA TYR A 134 5.48 -2.77 16.51
C TYR A 134 5.82 -3.29 15.11
N TYR A 135 5.57 -4.57 14.83
CA TYR A 135 5.75 -5.14 13.50
C TYR A 135 4.88 -4.42 12.47
N SER A 136 3.60 -4.19 12.77
CA SER A 136 2.68 -3.49 11.87
C SER A 136 3.12 -2.05 11.57
N ALA A 137 3.73 -1.36 12.52
CA ALA A 137 4.31 -0.03 12.31
C ALA A 137 5.61 -0.10 11.48
N PHE A 138 6.48 -1.08 11.77
CA PHE A 138 7.72 -1.32 11.05
C PHE A 138 7.49 -1.74 9.59
N ASP A 139 6.52 -2.62 9.34
CA ASP A 139 6.18 -3.16 8.02
C ASP A 139 5.72 -2.06 7.06
N ARG A 140 5.00 -1.03 7.54
CA ARG A 140 4.63 0.14 6.73
C ARG A 140 5.85 0.93 6.24
N LEU A 141 6.84 1.11 7.11
CA LEU A 141 8.10 1.79 6.76
C LEU A 141 8.92 0.94 5.79
N MET A 142 9.06 -0.35 6.08
CA MET A 142 9.72 -1.33 5.21
C MET A 142 9.07 -1.36 3.81
N GLY A 143 7.76 -1.50 3.72
CA GLY A 143 7.02 -1.53 2.46
C GLY A 143 7.21 -0.23 1.66
N SER A 144 7.23 0.92 2.33
CA SER A 144 7.51 2.20 1.68
C SER A 144 8.93 2.32 1.15
N LEU A 145 9.91 1.81 1.89
CA LEU A 145 11.34 1.87 1.54
C LEU A 145 11.71 0.88 0.42
N THR A 146 11.32 -0.39 0.57
CA THR A 146 11.55 -1.46 -0.41
C THR A 146 10.96 -1.11 -1.77
N SER A 147 9.83 -0.43 -1.79
CA SER A 147 9.15 -0.06 -3.01
C SER A 147 9.73 1.21 -3.69
N MET A 148 10.77 1.81 -3.12
CA MET A 148 11.66 2.78 -3.81
C MET A 148 12.86 2.10 -4.46
N VAL A 149 13.10 0.82 -4.16
CA VAL A 149 14.11 0.04 -4.87
C VAL A 149 13.50 -0.41 -6.20
N PRO A 150 14.20 -0.21 -7.33
CA PRO A 150 13.74 -0.72 -8.61
C PRO A 150 13.46 -2.22 -8.54
N ALA A 151 12.40 -2.67 -9.22
CA ALA A 151 12.04 -4.09 -9.24
C ALA A 151 13.23 -4.96 -9.67
N CYS A 152 13.44 -6.07 -8.97
CA CYS A 152 14.51 -6.98 -9.36
C CYS A 152 14.19 -7.67 -10.69
N THR A 153 15.07 -7.51 -11.67
CA THR A 153 14.94 -8.09 -13.01
C THR A 153 15.79 -9.34 -13.23
N THR A 154 16.58 -9.74 -12.22
CA THR A 154 17.53 -10.85 -12.29
C THR A 154 17.25 -11.89 -11.22
N ALA A 155 17.65 -13.15 -11.44
CA ALA A 155 17.43 -14.22 -10.45
C ALA A 155 18.22 -14.00 -9.14
N ALA A 156 19.40 -13.39 -9.23
CA ALA A 156 20.14 -12.90 -8.08
C ALA A 156 19.78 -11.42 -7.88
N CYS A 157 19.17 -11.07 -6.74
CA CYS A 157 18.79 -9.71 -6.38
C CYS A 157 19.61 -9.20 -5.19
N PRO A 158 20.95 -8.99 -5.31
CA PRO A 158 21.79 -8.70 -4.14
C PRO A 158 21.33 -7.48 -3.34
N ALA A 159 20.86 -6.42 -4.00
CA ALA A 159 20.35 -5.22 -3.34
C ALA A 159 19.11 -5.51 -2.48
N HIS A 160 18.18 -6.35 -2.96
CA HIS A 160 16.99 -6.73 -2.21
C HIS A 160 17.35 -7.65 -1.04
N GLN A 161 18.24 -8.63 -1.28
CA GLN A 161 18.72 -9.52 -0.22
C GLN A 161 19.43 -8.75 0.89
N PHE A 162 20.27 -7.77 0.53
CA PHE A 162 20.91 -6.90 1.50
C PHE A 162 19.88 -6.04 2.26
N LEU A 163 18.92 -5.44 1.56
CA LEU A 163 17.89 -4.61 2.18
C LEU A 163 17.00 -5.42 3.13
N GLU A 164 16.53 -6.60 2.72
CA GLU A 164 15.76 -7.52 3.55
C GLU A 164 16.54 -7.92 4.81
N LYS A 165 17.82 -8.25 4.65
CA LYS A 165 18.72 -8.57 5.75
C LYS A 165 18.86 -7.37 6.70
N PHE A 166 19.15 -6.18 6.17
CA PHE A 166 19.27 -4.94 6.95
C PHE A 166 17.98 -4.63 7.75
N LEU A 167 16.83 -4.72 7.10
CA LEU A 167 15.53 -4.44 7.73
C LEU A 167 15.19 -5.47 8.80
N THR A 168 15.49 -6.75 8.57
CA THR A 168 15.31 -7.81 9.56
C THR A 168 16.15 -7.53 10.81
N TYR A 169 17.43 -7.18 10.65
CA TYR A 169 18.26 -6.79 11.78
C TYR A 169 17.76 -5.52 12.47
N ARG A 170 17.31 -4.51 11.72
CA ARG A 170 16.80 -3.29 12.32
C ARG A 170 15.53 -3.54 13.13
N PHE A 171 14.63 -4.41 12.65
CA PHE A 171 13.44 -4.81 13.39
C PHE A 171 13.81 -5.47 14.71
N VAL A 172 14.69 -6.48 14.66
CA VAL A 172 15.19 -7.22 15.83
C VAL A 172 15.94 -6.32 16.82
N MET A 173 16.67 -5.31 16.34
CA MET A 173 17.37 -4.37 17.22
C MET A 173 16.46 -3.36 17.91
N GLY A 174 15.28 -3.09 17.36
CA GLY A 174 14.34 -2.13 17.96
C GLY A 174 13.38 -2.71 19.00
N VAL A 175 13.48 -4.01 19.32
CA VAL A 175 12.69 -4.61 20.41
C VAL A 175 13.21 -4.17 21.78
N ARG A 176 12.32 -4.16 22.78
CA ARG A 176 12.63 -3.76 24.16
C ARG A 176 13.66 -4.68 24.84
N GLU A 177 14.22 -4.18 25.93
CA GLU A 177 15.23 -4.86 26.74
C GLU A 177 14.77 -6.22 27.30
N ASP A 178 13.48 -6.37 27.58
CA ASP A 178 12.91 -7.64 28.05
C ASP A 178 13.07 -8.80 27.04
N PHE A 179 13.33 -8.46 25.76
CA PHE A 179 13.57 -9.40 24.67
C PHE A 179 15.07 -9.62 24.39
N ASP A 180 15.98 -9.14 25.24
CA ASP A 180 17.44 -9.19 25.02
C ASP A 180 17.97 -10.61 24.78
N SER A 181 17.45 -11.59 25.51
CA SER A 181 17.84 -12.99 25.39
C SER A 181 17.54 -13.54 23.98
N ILE A 182 16.32 -13.31 23.49
CA ILE A 182 15.89 -13.73 22.17
C ILE A 182 16.55 -12.90 21.06
N ARG A 183 16.72 -11.60 21.26
CA ARG A 183 17.47 -10.72 20.36
C ARG A 183 18.87 -11.26 20.12
N THR A 184 19.59 -11.58 21.19
CA THR A 184 20.94 -12.16 21.11
C THR A 184 20.94 -13.47 20.32
N ARG A 185 20.00 -14.39 20.61
CA ARG A 185 19.87 -15.68 19.91
C ARG A 185 19.59 -15.52 18.41
N LEU A 186 18.70 -14.59 18.04
CA LEU A 186 18.35 -14.29 16.66
C LEU A 186 19.57 -13.74 15.90
N LEU A 187 20.33 -12.82 16.51
CA LEU A 187 21.53 -12.25 15.91
C LEU A 187 22.67 -13.26 15.72
N HIS A 188 22.81 -14.25 16.61
CA HIS A 188 23.80 -15.33 16.43
C HIS A 188 23.42 -16.29 15.28
N SER A 189 22.12 -16.47 15.02
CA SER A 189 21.59 -17.27 13.90
C SER A 189 21.58 -16.52 12.55
N SER A 190 22.59 -15.66 12.33
CA SER A 190 22.61 -14.63 11.28
C SER A 190 22.48 -15.10 9.82
N SER A 191 22.76 -16.37 9.55
CA SER A 191 22.74 -16.95 8.19
C SER A 191 21.37 -17.44 7.74
N THR A 192 20.43 -17.68 8.67
CA THR A 192 19.08 -18.20 8.39
C THR A 192 17.97 -17.26 8.82
N LEU A 193 18.32 -16.15 9.49
CA LEU A 193 17.35 -15.20 10.02
C LEU A 193 16.57 -14.50 8.88
N THR A 194 15.25 -14.65 8.89
CA THR A 194 14.31 -13.94 8.03
C THR A 194 13.35 -13.11 8.88
N MET A 195 12.68 -12.12 8.28
CA MET A 195 11.67 -11.32 8.98
C MET A 195 10.56 -12.19 9.58
N ALA A 196 10.10 -13.21 8.84
CA ALA A 196 9.06 -14.12 9.29
C ALA A 196 9.49 -14.93 10.53
N LEU A 197 10.72 -15.45 10.53
CA LEU A 197 11.29 -16.17 11.69
C LEU A 197 11.47 -15.25 12.89
N ALA A 198 12.01 -14.04 12.68
CA ALA A 198 12.16 -13.05 13.74
C ALA A 198 10.81 -12.72 14.39
N LEU A 199 9.77 -12.47 13.58
CA LEU A 199 8.43 -12.17 14.06
C LEU A 199 7.83 -13.33 14.84
N SER A 200 7.88 -14.56 14.31
CA SER A 200 7.31 -15.73 15.00
C SER A 200 7.96 -15.98 16.36
N ASP A 201 9.29 -15.86 16.41
CA ASP A 201 10.08 -16.05 17.63
C ASP A 201 9.76 -14.98 18.67
N LEU A 202 9.66 -13.71 18.26
CA LEU A 202 9.33 -12.59 19.15
C LEU A 202 7.89 -12.67 19.67
N LEU A 203 6.92 -13.09 18.85
CA LEU A 203 5.53 -13.31 19.28
C LEU A 203 5.43 -14.44 20.31
N ALA A 204 6.17 -15.54 20.10
CA ALA A 204 6.24 -16.64 21.06
C ALA A 204 6.85 -16.16 22.40
N GLU A 205 7.89 -15.35 22.34
CA GLU A 205 8.53 -14.80 23.54
C GLU A 205 7.63 -13.81 24.28
N GLU A 206 6.90 -12.95 23.57
CA GLU A 206 5.93 -12.05 24.20
C GLU A 206 4.85 -12.84 24.95
N THR A 207 4.38 -13.94 24.37
CA THR A 207 3.42 -14.84 25.01
C THR A 207 4.01 -15.46 26.27
N ARG A 208 5.28 -15.90 26.23
CA ARG A 208 6.00 -16.45 27.38
C ARG A 208 6.14 -15.42 28.50
N LEU A 209 6.55 -14.18 28.17
CA LEU A 209 6.70 -13.07 29.12
C LEU A 209 5.37 -12.70 29.79
N LYS A 210 4.28 -12.67 29.03
CA LYS A 210 2.92 -12.42 29.57
C LYS A 210 2.43 -13.52 30.51
N SER A 211 2.93 -14.75 30.36
CA SER A 211 2.55 -15.91 31.17
C SER A 211 3.36 -16.08 32.46
N LEU A 212 4.44 -15.31 32.64
CA LEU A 212 5.28 -15.38 33.84
C LEU A 212 4.54 -14.79 35.05
N PRO A 213 4.50 -15.48 36.20
CA PRO A 213 3.93 -14.93 37.41
C PRO A 213 4.72 -13.69 37.86
N ALA A 214 4.00 -12.67 38.36
CA ALA A 214 4.62 -11.48 38.92
C ALA A 214 5.64 -11.86 40.01
N PRO A 215 6.80 -11.20 40.08
CA PRO A 215 7.78 -11.49 41.10
C PRO A 215 7.14 -11.31 42.49
N ALA A 216 7.33 -12.31 43.36
CA ALA A 216 6.89 -12.23 44.75
C ALA A 216 7.65 -11.07 45.42
N VAL A 217 6.89 -10.07 45.89
CA VAL A 217 7.38 -8.92 46.66
C VAL A 217 7.73 -9.35 48.07
#